data_AF-A0A7S3Y3U7-F1
#
_entry.id   AF-A0A7S3Y3U7-F1
#
_cell.length_a   1.000
_cell.length_b   1.000
_cell.length_c   1.000
_cell.angle_alpha   90.00
_cell.angle_beta   90.00
_cell.angle_gamma   90.00
#
_symmetry.space_group_name_H-M   'P 1'
#
loop_
_entity.id
_entity.type
_entity.pdbx_description
1 polymer ?
#
loop_
_entity_poly.entity_id
_entity_poly.type
_entity_poly.pdbx_seq_one_letter_code
_entity_poly.pdbx_strand_id
1 'polypeptide(L)'
;RVYTWGHGGEGRLGVGQCERIGVPDREKCYFPTPALVSSLSNVKIRQVSCGALHSLALDAEKVVYSWGCGNGGRLGHGDALGCARPRAVEKLRGEAVVQVACGTWHSACLVMWAPFTVGGVVYTWGSGYHGQLAQLDIQVALEPAPVEYFLDFHLPVRLIACGTYHCAALTIEKELYTWGSNMHGSLGRLVDDEDGNDFTPLPGHVGGFGAIVGEIGRGLVRSVACGRFFTVVCTYSYEGPTLEMAERIMEDMGLRKPENDGKDEEREKDAQKEEREKSISISVSEERVLVPFRCSKCDHCTGYQLNLLRAGICQSCGHHKLLHTLEPPPNDTTQTQIVKVAANAAI
;
A
#
# COMPACT_ATOMS: atom_id res chain seq x y z
N ARG A 1 30.84 -2.90 2.13
CA ARG A 1 31.34 -1.51 2.32
C ARG A 1 30.37 -0.57 1.63
N VAL A 2 30.09 0.60 2.22
CA VAL A 2 29.15 1.60 1.68
C VAL A 2 29.93 2.84 1.25
N TYR A 3 29.65 3.31 0.03
CA TYR A 3 30.21 4.55 -0.52
C TYR A 3 29.08 5.50 -0.88
N THR A 4 29.30 6.79 -0.67
CA THR A 4 28.31 7.86 -0.92
C THR A 4 28.99 9.04 -1.62
N TRP A 5 28.26 9.70 -2.53
CA TRP A 5 28.71 10.90 -3.25
C TRP A 5 27.49 11.76 -3.60
N GLY A 6 27.73 12.98 -4.09
CA GLY A 6 26.68 13.94 -4.44
C GLY A 6 26.55 15.06 -3.40
N HIS A 7 25.32 15.47 -3.10
CA HIS A 7 25.06 16.60 -2.21
C HIS A 7 25.15 16.22 -0.72
N GLY A 8 26.03 16.88 0.03
CA GLY A 8 26.39 16.63 1.43
C GLY A 8 25.57 17.38 2.48
N GLY A 9 24.79 18.39 2.08
CA GLY A 9 23.98 19.17 3.02
C GLY A 9 23.03 18.28 3.85
N GLU A 10 22.76 18.70 5.09
CA GLU A 10 22.07 17.90 6.13
C GLU A 10 22.81 16.62 6.56
N GLY A 11 24.03 16.37 6.05
CA GLY A 11 24.81 15.20 6.43
C GLY A 11 24.34 13.89 5.78
N ARG A 12 23.51 13.95 4.73
CA ARG A 12 22.88 12.77 4.08
C ARG A 12 23.86 11.75 3.47
N LEU A 13 25.12 12.14 3.29
CA LEU A 13 26.20 11.25 2.85
C LEU A 13 26.77 10.39 3.98
N GLY A 14 26.58 10.75 5.25
CA GLY A 14 26.99 9.89 6.37
C GLY A 14 28.50 9.87 6.65
N VAL A 15 29.29 10.67 5.93
CA VAL A 15 30.76 10.74 6.09
C VAL A 15 31.22 11.57 7.29
N GLY A 16 30.28 12.11 8.08
CA GLY A 16 30.55 12.93 9.27
C GLY A 16 30.81 14.41 9.01
N GLN A 17 30.72 14.85 7.75
CA GLN A 17 30.86 16.25 7.34
C GLN A 17 29.80 16.57 6.28
N CYS A 18 29.27 17.79 6.32
CA CYS A 18 28.26 18.27 5.36
C CYS A 18 28.90 19.10 4.23
N GLU A 19 30.11 19.62 4.47
CA GLU A 19 30.83 20.53 3.60
C GLU A 19 32.30 20.12 3.44
N ARG A 20 32.88 20.44 2.28
CA ARG A 20 34.31 20.31 2.01
C ARG A 20 35.05 21.58 2.40
N ILE A 21 36.23 21.42 2.98
CA ILE A 21 37.12 22.53 3.37
C ILE A 21 37.98 22.94 2.17
N GLY A 22 38.23 24.24 2.00
CA GLY A 22 39.15 24.76 0.97
C GLY A 22 38.59 24.85 -0.44
N VAL A 23 37.26 24.76 -0.62
CA VAL A 23 36.57 24.93 -1.92
C VAL A 23 35.64 26.15 -1.89
N PRO A 24 35.28 26.72 -3.07
CA PRO A 24 34.32 27.83 -3.15
C PRO A 24 32.99 27.50 -2.48
N ASP A 25 32.31 28.49 -1.90
CA ASP A 25 31.06 28.30 -1.13
C ASP A 25 30.00 27.50 -1.89
N ARG A 26 29.82 27.81 -3.18
CA ARG A 26 28.89 27.10 -4.08
C ARG A 26 29.20 25.60 -4.27
N GLU A 27 30.39 25.15 -3.92
CA GLU A 27 30.88 23.78 -4.13
C GLU A 27 31.14 23.02 -2.83
N LYS A 28 30.97 23.68 -1.67
CA LYS A 28 31.24 23.10 -0.35
C LYS A 28 30.39 21.87 -0.08
N CYS A 29 29.11 21.89 -0.45
CA CYS A 29 28.20 20.78 -0.26
C CYS A 29 28.30 19.67 -1.33
N TYR A 30 29.20 19.76 -2.33
CA TYR A 30 29.24 18.78 -3.42
C TYR A 30 30.42 17.83 -3.25
N PHE A 31 30.16 16.54 -3.09
CA PHE A 31 31.17 15.48 -2.98
C PHE A 31 31.21 14.71 -4.31
N PRO A 32 32.08 15.08 -5.26
CA PRO A 32 32.01 14.58 -6.63
C PRO A 32 32.52 13.15 -6.80
N THR A 33 33.20 12.60 -5.79
CA THR A 33 33.82 11.27 -5.82
C THR A 33 33.25 10.36 -4.74
N PRO A 34 33.09 9.05 -4.98
CA PRO A 34 32.66 8.09 -3.97
C PRO A 34 33.53 8.16 -2.70
N ALA A 35 32.91 8.49 -1.57
CA ALA A 35 33.57 8.53 -0.27
C ALA A 35 33.10 7.37 0.60
N LEU A 36 34.03 6.70 1.28
CA LEU A 36 33.72 5.60 2.19
C LEU A 36 33.00 6.13 3.43
N VAL A 37 31.85 5.53 3.75
CA VAL A 37 31.17 5.76 5.04
C VAL A 37 31.90 4.95 6.11
N SER A 38 32.93 5.54 6.71
CA SER A 38 33.89 4.81 7.57
C SER A 38 33.24 4.18 8.81
N SER A 39 32.17 4.77 9.36
CA SER A 39 31.43 4.20 10.49
C SER A 39 30.71 2.88 10.18
N LEU A 40 30.46 2.58 8.91
CA LEU A 40 29.87 1.32 8.45
C LEU A 40 30.91 0.35 7.85
N SER A 41 32.20 0.64 7.99
CA SER A 41 33.28 -0.15 7.36
C SER A 41 33.32 -1.61 7.82
N ASN A 42 32.97 -1.87 9.09
CA ASN A 42 32.94 -3.19 9.70
C ASN A 42 31.53 -3.80 9.77
N VAL A 43 30.52 -3.13 9.20
CA VAL A 43 29.13 -3.58 9.20
C VAL A 43 28.79 -4.19 7.84
N LYS A 44 28.19 -5.38 7.84
CA LYS A 44 27.78 -6.08 6.61
C LYS A 44 26.45 -5.54 6.09
N ILE A 45 26.48 -4.37 5.46
CA ILE A 45 25.30 -3.74 4.84
C ILE A 45 24.77 -4.58 3.68
N ARG A 46 23.47 -4.88 3.71
CA ARG A 46 22.73 -5.65 2.69
C ARG A 46 21.89 -4.78 1.77
N GLN A 47 21.31 -3.71 2.30
CA GLN A 47 20.47 -2.80 1.54
C GLN A 47 20.76 -1.37 1.97
N VAL A 48 20.66 -0.45 1.01
CA VAL A 48 20.64 1.00 1.26
C VAL A 48 19.39 1.58 0.60
N SER A 49 18.89 2.68 1.16
CA SER A 49 17.81 3.47 0.57
C SER A 49 18.14 4.95 0.73
N CYS A 50 17.86 5.73 -0.32
CA CYS A 50 18.17 7.16 -0.36
C CYS A 50 16.86 7.96 -0.43
N GLY A 51 16.63 8.81 0.55
CA GLY A 51 15.58 9.83 0.51
C GLY A 51 16.10 11.14 -0.05
N ALA A 52 15.27 12.18 0.00
CA ALA A 52 15.67 13.50 -0.47
C ALA A 52 16.81 14.12 0.36
N LEU A 53 16.70 14.04 1.70
CA LEU A 53 17.62 14.67 2.64
C LEU A 53 18.17 13.71 3.72
N HIS A 54 17.85 12.41 3.64
CA HIS A 54 18.28 11.40 4.60
C HIS A 54 18.53 10.07 3.88
N SER A 55 19.19 9.16 4.57
CA SER A 55 19.55 7.84 4.04
C SER A 55 19.29 6.77 5.10
N LEU A 56 18.95 5.57 4.64
CA LEU A 56 18.81 4.38 5.47
C LEU A 56 19.76 3.29 4.97
N ALA A 57 20.23 2.45 5.90
CA ALA A 57 20.92 1.20 5.59
C ALA A 57 20.38 0.08 6.47
N LEU A 58 20.32 -1.11 5.90
CA LEU A 58 19.96 -2.35 6.59
C LEU A 58 21.13 -3.32 6.49
N ASP A 59 21.58 -3.83 7.62
CA ASP A 59 22.67 -4.80 7.67
C ASP A 59 22.21 -6.27 7.64
N ALA A 60 23.18 -7.18 7.69
CA ALA A 60 22.94 -8.61 7.70
C ALA A 60 22.36 -9.13 9.02
N GLU A 61 22.53 -8.38 10.11
CA GLU A 61 22.03 -8.67 11.46
C GLU A 61 20.67 -8.01 11.73
N LYS A 62 20.02 -7.49 10.68
CA LYS A 62 18.70 -6.84 10.72
C LYS A 62 18.68 -5.48 11.42
N VAL A 63 19.85 -4.89 11.69
CA VAL A 63 19.96 -3.55 12.27
C VAL A 63 19.74 -2.50 11.18
N VAL A 64 18.85 -1.56 11.49
CA VAL A 64 18.58 -0.39 10.64
C VAL A 64 19.41 0.79 11.13
N TYR A 65 20.08 1.46 10.19
CA TYR A 65 20.82 2.68 10.42
C TYR A 65 20.17 3.84 9.65
N SER A 66 20.13 5.02 10.25
CA SER A 66 19.62 6.25 9.63
C SER A 66 20.61 7.40 9.85
N TRP A 67 20.65 8.34 8.89
CA TRP A 67 21.41 9.59 8.98
C TRP A 67 20.91 10.61 7.97
N GLY A 68 21.32 11.87 8.13
CA GLY A 68 20.91 13.02 7.34
C GLY A 68 20.02 13.98 8.14
N CYS A 69 19.04 14.58 7.46
CA CYS A 69 18.09 15.51 8.04
C CYS A 69 17.11 14.81 9.00
N GLY A 70 16.98 15.34 10.22
CA GLY A 70 16.07 14.85 11.26
C GLY A 70 14.65 15.38 11.21
N ASN A 71 14.39 16.41 10.40
CA ASN A 71 13.13 17.16 10.43
C ASN A 71 11.90 16.26 10.31
N GLY A 72 10.94 16.43 11.20
CA GLY A 72 9.73 15.63 11.27
C GLY A 72 9.95 14.20 11.76
N GLY A 73 11.10 13.87 12.37
CA GLY A 73 11.35 12.57 12.98
C GLY A 73 11.79 11.46 12.01
N ARG A 74 12.10 11.78 10.74
CA ARG A 74 12.34 10.77 9.69
C ARG A 74 13.56 9.86 9.90
N LEU A 75 14.40 10.15 10.90
CA LEU A 75 15.51 9.28 11.30
C LEU A 75 15.11 8.22 12.33
N GLY A 76 13.98 8.37 13.03
CA GLY A 76 13.44 7.33 13.91
C GLY A 76 14.12 7.22 15.28
N HIS A 77 14.84 8.26 15.72
CA HIS A 77 15.61 8.23 16.98
C HIS A 77 14.86 8.76 18.21
N GLY A 78 13.55 9.02 18.09
CA GLY A 78 12.75 9.61 19.17
C GLY A 78 12.88 11.13 19.25
N ASP A 79 13.57 11.76 18.30
CA ASP A 79 13.75 13.21 18.18
C ASP A 79 13.71 13.66 16.71
N ALA A 80 13.81 14.97 16.48
CA ALA A 80 13.87 15.57 15.14
C ALA A 80 15.27 16.08 14.76
N LEU A 81 16.32 15.62 15.46
CA LEU A 81 17.69 16.07 15.25
C LEU A 81 18.32 15.35 14.05
N GLY A 82 19.06 16.10 13.23
CA GLY A 82 19.85 15.53 12.15
C GLY A 82 21.11 14.84 12.67
N CYS A 83 21.64 13.89 11.90
CA CYS A 83 22.91 13.25 12.20
C CYS A 83 23.76 13.08 10.93
N ALA A 84 25.01 13.55 10.96
CA ALA A 84 25.91 13.45 9.80
C ALA A 84 26.63 12.08 9.69
N ARG A 85 26.37 11.16 10.62
CA ARG A 85 26.91 9.80 10.64
C ARG A 85 25.77 8.79 10.85
N PRO A 86 25.82 7.62 10.21
CA PRO A 86 24.91 6.50 10.48
C PRO A 86 24.78 6.22 11.98
N ARG A 87 23.55 6.24 12.49
CA ARG A 87 23.19 5.85 13.86
C ARG A 87 22.15 4.74 13.78
N ALA A 88 22.25 3.75 14.68
CA ALA A 88 21.26 2.68 14.74
C ALA A 88 19.89 3.22 15.21
N VAL A 89 18.82 2.70 14.62
CA VAL A 89 17.44 2.98 15.03
C VAL A 89 17.07 2.00 16.14
N GLU A 90 17.34 2.38 17.39
CA GLU A 90 17.21 1.50 18.56
C GLU A 90 15.82 0.88 18.74
N LYS A 91 14.77 1.59 18.32
CA LYS A 91 13.38 1.09 18.37
C LYS A 91 13.16 -0.19 17.56
N LEU A 92 13.96 -0.41 16.51
CA LEU A 92 13.88 -1.61 15.65
C LEU A 92 14.87 -2.70 16.09
N ARG A 93 15.55 -2.55 17.23
CA ARG A 93 16.55 -3.51 17.67
C ARG A 93 15.86 -4.81 18.10
N GLY A 94 16.29 -5.91 17.49
CA GLY A 94 15.68 -7.23 17.70
C GLY A 94 14.55 -7.56 16.73
N GLU A 95 14.07 -6.57 15.96
CA GLU A 95 13.07 -6.80 14.92
C GLU A 95 13.69 -7.46 13.68
N ALA A 96 12.92 -8.33 13.03
CA ALA A 96 13.36 -9.04 11.83
C ALA A 96 13.16 -8.19 10.56
N VAL A 97 13.81 -7.01 10.50
CA VAL A 97 13.71 -6.08 9.37
C VAL A 97 14.31 -6.70 8.10
N VAL A 98 13.53 -6.74 7.01
CA VAL A 98 13.93 -7.33 5.72
C VAL A 98 14.04 -6.34 4.57
N GLN A 99 13.40 -5.18 4.70
CA GLN A 99 13.49 -4.12 3.69
C GLN A 99 13.46 -2.74 4.36
N VAL A 100 14.20 -1.77 3.82
CA VAL A 100 14.07 -0.34 4.14
C VAL A 100 13.70 0.46 2.89
N ALA A 101 12.94 1.55 3.06
CA ALA A 101 12.57 2.48 2.01
C ALA A 101 12.53 3.92 2.55
N CYS A 102 12.97 4.88 1.74
CA CYS A 102 12.99 6.30 2.09
C CYS A 102 12.01 7.04 1.21
N GLY A 103 11.16 7.85 1.83
CA GLY A 103 10.46 8.92 1.13
C GLY A 103 11.24 10.23 1.17
N THR A 104 10.60 11.32 0.74
CA THR A 104 11.18 12.67 0.94
C THR A 104 11.12 13.04 2.42
N TRP A 105 9.96 12.86 3.06
CA TRP A 105 9.66 13.37 4.41
C TRP A 105 9.49 12.29 5.48
N HIS A 106 9.52 11.03 5.08
CA HIS A 106 9.26 9.89 5.95
C HIS A 106 10.17 8.72 5.56
N SER A 107 10.17 7.71 6.40
CA SER A 107 10.90 6.47 6.26
C SER A 107 9.93 5.31 6.48
N ALA A 108 10.24 4.17 5.87
CA ALA A 108 9.50 2.94 6.08
C ALA A 108 10.44 1.73 6.12
N CYS A 109 10.01 0.68 6.80
CA CYS A 109 10.65 -0.62 6.72
C CYS A 109 9.62 -1.74 6.73
N LEU A 110 10.04 -2.92 6.27
CA LEU A 110 9.26 -4.14 6.32
C LEU A 110 9.87 -5.05 7.39
N VAL A 111 9.06 -5.42 8.38
CA VAL A 111 9.46 -6.31 9.48
C VAL A 111 8.77 -7.66 9.28
N MET A 112 9.54 -8.75 9.20
CA MET A 112 8.94 -10.09 9.17
C MET A 112 8.15 -10.32 10.44
N TRP A 113 6.93 -10.82 10.30
CA TRP A 113 6.03 -11.02 11.42
C TRP A 113 5.64 -12.49 11.51
N ALA A 114 5.92 -13.12 12.64
CA ALA A 114 5.41 -14.46 12.93
C ALA A 114 3.88 -14.36 13.13
N PRO A 115 3.08 -15.26 12.54
CA PRO A 115 3.44 -16.58 12.02
C PRO A 115 3.75 -16.64 10.52
N PHE A 116 3.81 -15.52 9.79
CA PHE A 116 4.03 -15.57 8.34
C PHE A 116 5.45 -16.04 8.01
N THR A 117 5.54 -17.08 7.18
CA THR A 117 6.81 -17.57 6.64
C THR A 117 7.33 -16.71 5.49
N VAL A 118 6.43 -15.96 4.83
CA VAL A 118 6.73 -15.03 3.75
C VAL A 118 5.89 -13.77 3.94
N GLY A 119 6.54 -12.60 3.89
CA GLY A 119 5.88 -11.30 4.07
C GLY A 119 5.96 -10.79 5.50
N GLY A 120 5.63 -9.51 5.67
CA GLY A 120 5.81 -8.81 6.92
C GLY A 120 4.85 -7.64 7.08
N VAL A 121 5.09 -6.89 8.14
CA VAL A 121 4.32 -5.71 8.54
C VAL A 121 5.10 -4.46 8.17
N VAL A 122 4.40 -3.47 7.64
CA VAL A 122 5.00 -2.18 7.30
C VAL A 122 5.12 -1.35 8.57
N TYR A 123 6.30 -0.80 8.79
CA TYR A 123 6.54 0.23 9.80
C TYR A 123 6.85 1.53 9.10
N THR A 124 6.34 2.65 9.63
CA THR A 124 6.55 3.99 9.09
C THR A 124 6.92 4.96 10.21
N TRP A 125 7.70 5.98 9.86
CA TRP A 125 8.02 7.10 10.76
C TRP A 125 8.44 8.34 9.97
N GLY A 126 8.46 9.48 10.62
CA GLY A 126 8.71 10.78 10.01
C GLY A 126 7.46 11.65 9.96
N SER A 127 7.35 12.46 8.90
CA SER A 127 6.21 13.35 8.68
C SER A 127 4.99 12.61 8.15
N GLY A 128 3.81 12.90 8.69
CA GLY A 128 2.50 12.37 8.30
C GLY A 128 1.48 13.43 7.84
N TYR A 129 1.90 14.68 7.61
CA TYR A 129 1.04 15.80 7.16
C TYR A 129 0.16 15.57 5.93
N HIS A 130 0.45 14.54 5.13
CA HIS A 130 -0.33 14.16 3.97
C HIS A 130 -0.68 12.66 4.02
N GLY A 131 -0.84 12.09 5.21
CA GLY A 131 -1.24 10.70 5.44
C GLY A 131 -0.19 9.64 5.08
N GLN A 132 1.03 10.02 4.66
CA GLN A 132 2.06 9.10 4.17
C GLN A 132 2.56 8.06 5.19
N LEU A 133 2.27 8.25 6.48
CA LEU A 133 2.60 7.28 7.52
C LEU A 133 1.59 6.12 7.59
N ALA A 134 0.37 6.28 7.07
CA ALA A 134 -0.72 5.33 7.29
C ALA A 134 -1.00 5.01 8.77
N GLN A 135 -0.87 6.02 9.64
CA GLN A 135 -1.15 5.91 11.08
C GLN A 135 -2.27 6.88 11.47
N LEU A 136 -3.33 6.91 10.65
CA LEU A 136 -4.51 7.76 10.86
C LEU A 136 -4.16 9.25 10.97
N ASP A 137 -4.41 9.86 12.12
CA ASP A 137 -4.26 11.29 12.40
C ASP A 137 -2.84 11.71 12.79
N ILE A 138 -1.89 10.75 12.91
CA ILE A 138 -0.52 11.04 13.31
C ILE A 138 0.21 11.88 12.25
N GLN A 139 0.50 13.13 12.64
CA GLN A 139 1.20 14.11 11.80
C GLN A 139 2.72 14.00 11.87
N VAL A 140 3.27 13.49 12.97
CA VAL A 140 4.71 13.31 13.19
C VAL A 140 4.92 12.07 14.03
N ALA A 141 5.68 11.11 13.51
CA ALA A 141 6.14 9.93 14.25
C ALA A 141 7.67 10.01 14.39
N LEU A 142 8.14 10.20 15.63
CA LEU A 142 9.58 10.33 15.92
C LEU A 142 10.30 8.97 16.00
N GLU A 143 9.53 7.89 16.08
CA GLU A 143 10.01 6.51 16.14
C GLU A 143 9.22 5.64 15.14
N PRO A 144 9.82 4.55 14.63
CA PRO A 144 9.11 3.53 13.85
C PRO A 144 7.90 2.98 14.60
N ALA A 145 6.74 2.98 13.93
CA ALA A 145 5.52 2.36 14.42
C ALA A 145 4.86 1.53 13.30
N PRO A 146 4.15 0.44 13.65
CA PRO A 146 3.48 -0.40 12.68
C PRO A 146 2.32 0.33 12.01
N VAL A 147 2.07 0.00 10.75
CA VAL A 147 0.86 0.37 10.02
C VAL A 147 -0.20 -0.68 10.33
N GLU A 148 -1.03 -0.40 11.34
CA GLU A 148 -2.03 -1.33 11.91
C GLU A 148 -2.98 -1.91 10.85
N TYR A 149 -3.28 -1.16 9.79
CA TYR A 149 -4.12 -1.62 8.69
C TYR A 149 -3.68 -2.99 8.13
N PHE A 150 -2.37 -3.20 7.91
CA PHE A 150 -1.90 -4.48 7.36
C PHE A 150 -1.98 -5.64 8.38
N LEU A 151 -1.95 -5.32 9.67
CA LEU A 151 -2.13 -6.29 10.76
C LEU A 151 -3.61 -6.67 10.90
N ASP A 152 -4.48 -5.68 11.04
CA ASP A 152 -5.92 -5.86 11.23
C ASP A 152 -6.55 -6.68 10.09
N PHE A 153 -6.15 -6.37 8.85
CA PHE A 153 -6.65 -7.07 7.66
C PHE A 153 -5.84 -8.31 7.27
N HIS A 154 -4.81 -8.68 8.05
CA HIS A 154 -3.97 -9.85 7.82
C HIS A 154 -3.37 -9.88 6.40
N LEU A 155 -2.81 -8.75 5.97
CA LEU A 155 -2.28 -8.53 4.63
C LEU A 155 -0.73 -8.52 4.67
N PRO A 156 -0.06 -9.69 4.65
CA PRO A 156 1.40 -9.75 4.68
C PRO A 156 2.01 -9.05 3.47
N VAL A 157 2.80 -8.01 3.75
CA VAL A 157 3.45 -7.18 2.73
C VAL A 157 4.76 -7.82 2.31
N ARG A 158 5.01 -7.85 0.99
CA ARG A 158 6.23 -8.37 0.38
C ARG A 158 7.22 -7.26 0.01
N LEU A 159 6.73 -6.14 -0.51
CA LEU A 159 7.55 -5.00 -0.93
C LEU A 159 6.92 -3.69 -0.49
N ILE A 160 7.76 -2.74 -0.12
CA ILE A 160 7.39 -1.35 0.13
C ILE A 160 8.16 -0.39 -0.76
N ALA A 161 7.52 0.70 -1.16
CA ALA A 161 8.14 1.81 -1.89
C ALA A 161 7.57 3.14 -1.39
N CYS A 162 8.42 4.17 -1.35
CA CYS A 162 8.08 5.48 -0.80
C CYS A 162 8.38 6.58 -1.83
N GLY A 163 7.44 7.49 -2.04
CA GLY A 163 7.60 8.70 -2.83
C GLY A 163 7.80 9.94 -1.95
N THR A 164 7.40 11.12 -2.43
CA THR A 164 7.53 12.35 -1.61
C THR A 164 6.57 12.36 -0.43
N TYR A 165 5.30 12.13 -0.72
CA TYR A 165 4.18 12.20 0.22
C TYR A 165 3.23 11.00 0.09
N HIS A 166 3.65 9.94 -0.60
CA HIS A 166 2.84 8.73 -0.77
C HIS A 166 3.71 7.49 -0.65
N CYS A 167 3.06 6.36 -0.42
CA CYS A 167 3.67 5.04 -0.31
C CYS A 167 2.90 4.03 -1.14
N ALA A 168 3.59 2.95 -1.50
CA ALA A 168 3.00 1.77 -2.09
C ALA A 168 3.50 0.52 -1.37
N ALA A 169 2.60 -0.43 -1.14
CA ALA A 169 2.89 -1.75 -0.61
C ALA A 169 2.35 -2.82 -1.55
N LEU A 170 3.17 -3.83 -1.87
CA LEU A 170 2.77 -5.01 -2.62
C LEU A 170 2.69 -6.19 -1.64
N THR A 171 1.54 -6.84 -1.55
CA THR A 171 1.36 -8.02 -0.69
C THR A 171 2.00 -9.27 -1.30
N ILE A 172 2.12 -10.34 -0.52
CA ILE A 172 2.57 -11.65 -1.06
C ILE A 172 1.61 -12.19 -2.12
N GLU A 173 0.32 -11.84 -2.01
CA GLU A 173 -0.78 -12.22 -2.90
C GLU A 173 -0.82 -11.41 -4.20
N LYS A 174 0.15 -10.49 -4.40
CA LYS A 174 0.25 -9.61 -5.58
C LYS A 174 -0.77 -8.46 -5.63
N GLU A 175 -1.41 -8.17 -4.51
CA GLU A 175 -2.30 -7.02 -4.38
C GLU A 175 -1.50 -5.75 -4.06
N LEU A 176 -1.84 -4.65 -4.74
CA LEU A 176 -1.17 -3.36 -4.58
C LEU A 176 -2.00 -2.44 -3.70
N TYR A 177 -1.37 -1.84 -2.70
CA TYR A 177 -1.97 -0.85 -1.82
C TYR A 177 -1.19 0.46 -1.87
N THR A 178 -1.91 1.59 -1.89
CA THR A 178 -1.32 2.93 -1.88
C THR A 178 -2.00 3.81 -0.85
N TRP A 179 -1.24 4.75 -0.28
CA TRP A 179 -1.72 5.76 0.67
C TRP A 179 -0.84 7.01 0.65
N GLY A 180 -1.31 8.05 1.33
CA GLY A 180 -0.69 9.36 1.39
C GLY A 180 -1.36 10.36 0.44
N SER A 181 -0.58 11.32 -0.06
CA SER A 181 -1.06 12.36 -0.96
C SER A 181 -1.47 11.83 -2.33
N ASN A 182 -2.62 12.32 -2.78
CA ASN A 182 -3.16 12.12 -4.12
C ASN A 182 -3.27 13.42 -4.94
N MET A 183 -2.63 14.53 -4.51
CA MET A 183 -2.62 15.82 -5.21
C MET A 183 -2.20 15.75 -6.69
N HIS A 184 -1.50 14.67 -7.07
CA HIS A 184 -1.04 14.42 -8.45
C HIS A 184 -1.52 13.07 -9.00
N GLY A 185 -2.53 12.44 -8.39
CA GLY A 185 -3.01 11.12 -8.79
C GLY A 185 -2.03 9.97 -8.50
N SER A 186 -1.03 10.18 -7.63
CA SER A 186 0.06 9.22 -7.38
C SER A 186 -0.42 7.89 -6.79
N LEU A 187 -1.63 7.85 -6.23
CA LEU A 187 -2.19 6.64 -5.62
C LEU A 187 -2.79 5.68 -6.65
N GLY A 188 -3.12 6.16 -7.86
CA GLY A 188 -3.69 5.32 -8.93
C GLY A 188 -5.10 4.77 -8.62
N ARG A 189 -5.81 5.38 -7.67
CA ARG A 189 -7.16 5.02 -7.25
C ARG A 189 -7.91 6.28 -6.82
N LEU A 190 -9.23 6.18 -6.79
CA LEU A 190 -10.06 7.22 -6.18
C LEU A 190 -9.81 7.27 -4.67
N VAL A 191 -9.93 8.48 -4.13
CA VAL A 191 -9.86 8.75 -2.70
C VAL A 191 -11.18 9.40 -2.35
N ASP A 192 -11.95 8.74 -1.48
CA ASP A 192 -13.18 9.30 -0.95
C ASP A 192 -12.81 10.50 -0.09
N ASP A 193 -13.19 11.68 -0.57
CA ASP A 193 -12.81 12.95 0.04
C ASP A 193 -14.03 13.61 0.69
N GLU A 194 -14.43 13.09 1.85
CA GLU A 194 -15.50 13.71 2.64
C GLU A 194 -15.07 15.07 3.24
N ASP A 195 -13.76 15.32 3.38
CA ASP A 195 -13.20 16.45 4.11
C ASP A 195 -12.53 17.54 3.23
N GLY A 196 -12.49 17.37 1.91
CA GLY A 196 -11.80 18.28 0.97
C GLY A 196 -10.26 18.13 0.91
N ASN A 197 -9.71 17.02 1.41
CA ASN A 197 -8.29 16.72 1.44
C ASN A 197 -7.84 15.80 0.28
N ASP A 198 -6.86 16.27 -0.49
CA ASP A 198 -6.18 15.50 -1.54
C ASP A 198 -5.22 14.42 -1.00
N PHE A 199 -5.53 13.75 0.11
CA PHE A 199 -4.73 12.67 0.67
C PHE A 199 -5.56 11.69 1.47
N THR A 200 -5.01 10.50 1.70
CA THR A 200 -5.63 9.51 2.60
C THR A 200 -4.59 8.87 3.51
N PRO A 201 -4.83 8.85 4.84
CA PRO A 201 -3.99 8.14 5.79
C PRO A 201 -4.33 6.64 5.88
N LEU A 202 -5.19 6.13 5.00
CA LEU A 202 -5.57 4.72 4.96
C LEU A 202 -4.99 4.05 3.71
N PRO A 203 -4.27 2.92 3.86
CA PRO A 203 -3.96 2.05 2.75
C PRO A 203 -5.23 1.64 2.02
N GLY A 204 -5.22 1.78 0.69
CA GLY A 204 -6.34 1.38 -0.15
C GLY A 204 -5.85 0.61 -1.36
N HIS A 205 -6.64 -0.38 -1.75
CA HIS A 205 -6.32 -1.29 -2.83
C HIS A 205 -6.35 -0.57 -4.20
N VAL A 206 -5.36 -0.83 -5.04
CA VAL A 206 -5.29 -0.35 -6.42
C VAL A 206 -5.76 -1.47 -7.34
N GLY A 207 -7.01 -1.35 -7.80
CA GLY A 207 -7.64 -2.33 -8.68
C GLY A 207 -7.12 -2.31 -10.13
N GLY A 208 -7.67 -3.21 -10.95
CA GLY A 208 -7.39 -3.27 -12.38
C GLY A 208 -6.13 -4.06 -12.76
N PHE A 209 -5.52 -4.79 -11.82
CA PHE A 209 -4.47 -5.78 -12.10
C PHE A 209 -5.05 -7.19 -12.00
N GLY A 210 -4.55 -8.12 -12.81
CA GLY A 210 -5.14 -9.46 -12.97
C GLY A 210 -6.45 -9.48 -13.78
N ALA A 211 -6.80 -8.38 -14.47
CA ALA A 211 -8.07 -8.20 -15.16
C ALA A 211 -7.88 -7.53 -16.53
N ILE A 212 -8.92 -7.58 -17.38
CA ILE A 212 -8.98 -6.80 -18.62
C ILE A 212 -9.57 -5.43 -18.29
N VAL A 213 -8.88 -4.36 -18.66
CA VAL A 213 -9.33 -2.98 -18.47
C VAL A 213 -9.12 -2.21 -19.76
N GLY A 214 -10.22 -1.76 -20.39
CA GLY A 214 -10.19 -1.06 -21.67
C GLY A 214 -9.52 -1.93 -22.75
N GLU A 215 -10.00 -3.16 -22.91
CA GLU A 215 -9.51 -4.17 -23.87
C GLU A 215 -8.08 -4.69 -23.62
N ILE A 216 -7.36 -4.13 -22.65
CA ILE A 216 -5.99 -4.51 -22.32
C ILE A 216 -5.99 -5.45 -21.10
N GLY A 217 -5.51 -6.68 -21.29
CA GLY A 217 -5.23 -7.61 -20.20
C GLY A 217 -4.04 -7.13 -19.38
N ARG A 218 -4.26 -6.83 -18.10
CA ARG A 218 -3.23 -6.39 -17.14
C ARG A 218 -2.89 -7.55 -16.22
N GLY A 219 -1.65 -8.02 -16.25
CA GLY A 219 -1.19 -9.09 -15.36
C GLY A 219 -1.14 -8.68 -13.89
N LEU A 220 -0.88 -9.64 -13.01
CA LEU A 220 -0.70 -9.39 -11.58
C LEU A 220 0.55 -8.54 -11.31
N VAL A 221 0.52 -7.76 -10.24
CA VAL A 221 1.63 -6.86 -9.89
C VAL A 221 2.85 -7.66 -9.45
N ARG A 222 4.00 -7.36 -10.03
CA ARG A 222 5.29 -8.00 -9.73
C ARG A 222 6.17 -7.13 -8.86
N SER A 223 6.24 -5.83 -9.16
CA SER A 223 7.08 -4.87 -8.47
C SER A 223 6.47 -3.47 -8.58
N VAL A 224 6.77 -2.63 -7.61
CA VAL A 224 6.35 -1.22 -7.57
C VAL A 224 7.54 -0.33 -7.22
N ALA A 225 7.58 0.87 -7.80
CA ALA A 225 8.50 1.93 -7.45
C ALA A 225 7.77 3.26 -7.39
N CYS A 226 8.13 4.11 -6.43
CA CYS A 226 7.56 5.44 -6.25
C CYS A 226 8.60 6.50 -6.62
N GLY A 227 8.22 7.39 -7.53
CA GLY A 227 8.96 8.60 -7.84
C GLY A 227 8.56 9.75 -6.92
N ARG A 228 8.91 10.98 -7.32
CA ARG A 228 8.55 12.19 -6.55
C ARG A 228 7.04 12.28 -6.35
N PHE A 229 6.28 12.18 -7.45
CA PHE A 229 4.82 12.37 -7.50
C PHE A 229 4.12 11.37 -8.43
N PHE A 230 4.75 10.24 -8.72
CA PHE A 230 4.22 9.21 -9.62
C PHE A 230 4.59 7.82 -9.12
N THR A 231 3.80 6.82 -9.51
CA THR A 231 4.02 5.42 -9.17
C THR A 231 4.20 4.63 -10.45
N VAL A 232 5.24 3.79 -10.51
CA VAL A 232 5.50 2.87 -11.63
C VAL A 232 5.29 1.45 -11.14
N VAL A 233 4.48 0.71 -11.88
CA VAL A 233 4.14 -0.69 -11.58
C VAL A 233 4.61 -1.57 -12.74
N CYS A 234 5.31 -2.65 -12.40
CA CYS A 234 5.66 -3.70 -13.34
C CYS A 234 4.80 -4.93 -13.04
N THR A 235 4.16 -5.50 -14.06
CA THR A 235 3.30 -6.68 -13.95
C THR A 235 3.96 -7.92 -14.55
N TYR A 236 3.43 -9.09 -14.22
CA TYR A 236 3.59 -10.25 -15.09
C TYR A 236 2.84 -10.04 -16.41
N SER A 237 3.11 -10.90 -17.39
CA SER A 237 2.23 -11.03 -18.54
C SER A 237 0.83 -11.40 -18.07
N TYR A 238 -0.19 -10.95 -18.81
CA TYR A 238 -1.55 -11.36 -18.54
C TYR A 238 -1.77 -12.79 -19.05
N GLU A 239 -2.15 -13.69 -18.15
CA GLU A 239 -2.41 -15.12 -18.44
C GLU A 239 -3.90 -15.48 -18.29
N GLY A 240 -4.77 -14.48 -18.15
CA GLY A 240 -6.22 -14.67 -18.02
C GLY A 240 -6.94 -14.88 -19.37
N PRO A 241 -8.27 -15.06 -19.34
CA PRO A 241 -9.07 -15.27 -20.55
C PRO A 241 -8.98 -14.09 -21.51
N THR A 242 -9.13 -14.32 -22.81
CA THR A 242 -9.30 -13.22 -23.78
C THR A 242 -10.60 -12.46 -23.51
N LEU A 243 -10.76 -11.26 -24.06
CA LEU A 243 -12.00 -10.49 -23.91
C LEU A 243 -13.22 -11.30 -24.40
N GLU A 244 -13.13 -11.93 -25.57
CA GLU A 244 -14.20 -12.80 -26.10
C GLU A 244 -14.51 -13.98 -25.16
N MET A 245 -13.49 -14.60 -24.58
CA MET A 245 -13.69 -15.70 -23.62
C MET A 245 -14.32 -15.19 -22.33
N ALA A 246 -13.89 -14.04 -21.81
CA ALA A 246 -14.46 -13.43 -20.63
C ALA A 246 -15.93 -13.04 -20.85
N GLU A 247 -16.26 -12.49 -22.02
CA GLU A 247 -17.64 -12.18 -22.43
C GLU A 247 -18.52 -13.42 -22.47
N ARG A 248 -18.06 -14.50 -23.11
CA ARG A 248 -18.78 -15.77 -23.12
C ARG A 248 -18.97 -16.34 -21.73
N ILE A 249 -17.94 -16.29 -20.88
CA ILE A 249 -18.04 -16.74 -19.49
C ILE A 249 -19.07 -15.89 -18.72
N MET A 250 -19.10 -14.58 -18.92
CA MET A 250 -20.09 -13.70 -18.30
C MET A 250 -21.51 -14.00 -18.80
N GLU A 251 -21.69 -14.22 -20.11
CA GLU A 251 -22.95 -14.64 -20.71
C GLU A 251 -23.44 -15.99 -20.15
N ASP A 252 -22.54 -16.98 -20.09
CA ASP A 252 -22.82 -18.31 -19.52
C ASP A 252 -23.16 -18.22 -18.01
N MET A 253 -22.58 -17.25 -17.30
CA MET A 253 -22.90 -16.96 -15.89
C MET A 253 -24.12 -16.05 -15.71
N GLY A 254 -24.76 -15.59 -16.80
CA GLY A 254 -25.91 -14.69 -16.75
C GLY A 254 -25.61 -13.25 -16.30
N LEU A 255 -24.34 -12.84 -16.33
CA LEU A 255 -23.88 -11.50 -15.96
C LEU A 255 -23.88 -10.59 -17.21
N ARG A 256 -24.79 -9.60 -17.28
CA ARG A 256 -24.84 -8.64 -18.39
C ARG A 256 -23.78 -7.54 -18.22
N LYS A 257 -23.24 -7.05 -19.34
CA LYS A 257 -22.44 -5.81 -19.35
C LYS A 257 -23.31 -4.64 -18.88
N PRO A 258 -22.76 -3.68 -18.11
CA PRO A 258 -23.41 -2.39 -17.95
C PRO A 258 -23.48 -1.73 -19.34
N GLU A 259 -24.69 -1.45 -19.81
CA GLU A 259 -24.87 -0.70 -21.06
C GLU A 259 -24.37 0.73 -20.85
N ASN A 260 -23.48 1.18 -21.73
CA ASN A 260 -22.95 2.54 -21.72
C ASN A 260 -23.97 3.45 -22.43
N ASP A 261 -25.13 3.65 -21.83
CA ASP A 261 -26.13 4.58 -22.33
C ASP A 261 -25.67 6.00 -22.00
N GLY A 262 -25.10 6.69 -22.99
CA GLY A 262 -24.66 8.10 -22.92
C GLY A 262 -25.78 9.13 -22.66
N LYS A 263 -26.91 8.68 -22.11
CA LYS A 263 -28.00 9.51 -21.55
C LYS A 263 -27.96 9.58 -20.02
N ASP A 264 -27.18 8.72 -19.36
CA ASP A 264 -27.07 8.70 -17.90
C ASP A 264 -26.06 9.72 -17.37
N GLU A 265 -25.04 10.14 -18.13
CA GLU A 265 -24.10 11.19 -17.67
C GLU A 265 -24.73 12.58 -17.53
N GLU A 266 -25.74 12.92 -18.33
CA GLU A 266 -26.49 14.18 -18.20
C GLU A 266 -27.57 14.07 -17.10
N ARG A 267 -28.23 12.91 -16.99
CA ARG A 267 -29.21 12.65 -15.93
C ARG A 267 -28.59 12.47 -14.54
N GLU A 268 -27.41 11.88 -14.41
CA GLU A 268 -26.68 11.76 -13.14
C GLU A 268 -26.17 13.11 -12.66
N LYS A 269 -25.75 14.01 -13.55
CA LYS A 269 -25.35 15.37 -13.17
C LYS A 269 -26.54 16.21 -12.70
N ASP A 270 -27.71 16.05 -13.32
CA ASP A 270 -28.94 16.70 -12.90
C ASP A 270 -29.55 16.05 -11.64
N ALA A 271 -29.47 14.71 -11.50
CA ALA A 271 -29.92 13.98 -10.32
C ALA A 271 -29.02 14.22 -9.09
N GLN A 272 -27.70 14.32 -9.24
CA GLN A 272 -26.77 14.69 -8.16
C GLN A 272 -26.95 16.16 -7.72
N LYS A 273 -27.46 17.02 -8.61
CA LYS A 273 -27.81 18.41 -8.29
C LYS A 273 -29.14 18.50 -7.53
N GLU A 274 -30.12 17.66 -7.86
CA GLU A 274 -31.40 17.58 -7.12
C GLU A 274 -31.30 16.81 -5.79
N GLU A 275 -30.45 15.77 -5.69
CA GLU A 275 -30.20 15.04 -4.43
C GLU A 275 -29.46 15.87 -3.37
N ARG A 276 -28.62 16.84 -3.79
CA ARG A 276 -28.00 17.80 -2.88
C ARG A 276 -29.00 18.77 -2.23
N GLU A 277 -30.21 18.91 -2.78
CA GLU A 277 -31.24 19.82 -2.26
C GLU A 277 -32.35 19.13 -1.44
N LYS A 278 -32.39 17.79 -1.41
CA LYS A 278 -33.39 17.03 -0.63
C LYS A 278 -32.76 15.88 0.14
N SER A 279 -32.29 16.17 1.35
CA SER A 279 -32.07 15.12 2.34
C SER A 279 -33.40 14.60 2.90
N ILE A 280 -33.52 13.26 2.90
CA ILE A 280 -34.36 12.36 3.73
C ILE A 280 -35.45 11.54 2.97
N SER A 281 -35.08 10.27 2.75
CA SER A 281 -35.86 9.01 2.89
C SER A 281 -36.51 8.31 1.67
N ILE A 282 -36.18 7.01 1.62
CA ILE A 282 -36.88 5.81 1.08
C ILE A 282 -36.42 5.23 -0.29
N SER A 283 -36.27 3.89 -0.21
CA SER A 283 -35.71 2.80 -1.03
C SER A 283 -36.46 2.33 -2.29
N VAL A 284 -35.75 1.62 -3.20
CA VAL A 284 -36.21 0.48 -4.08
C VAL A 284 -34.96 -0.36 -4.52
N SER A 285 -34.71 -1.59 -4.01
CA SER A 285 -34.75 -2.96 -4.64
C SER A 285 -34.30 -3.08 -6.12
N GLU A 286 -33.56 -4.06 -6.67
CA GLU A 286 -33.09 -5.45 -6.40
C GLU A 286 -31.92 -5.71 -7.42
N GLU A 287 -30.88 -6.51 -7.17
CA GLU A 287 -30.80 -7.97 -7.41
C GLU A 287 -29.59 -8.57 -6.66
N ARG A 288 -29.76 -9.74 -6.04
CA ARG A 288 -28.78 -10.38 -5.15
C ARG A 288 -28.00 -11.48 -5.88
N VAL A 289 -26.69 -11.28 -6.07
CA VAL A 289 -25.76 -12.37 -6.34
C VAL A 289 -25.37 -13.02 -5.01
N LEU A 290 -25.74 -14.28 -4.80
CA LEU A 290 -25.43 -15.04 -3.58
C LEU A 290 -24.00 -15.59 -3.63
N VAL A 291 -23.15 -15.12 -2.71
CA VAL A 291 -21.82 -15.68 -2.41
C VAL A 291 -21.44 -15.36 -0.95
N PRO A 292 -20.42 -16.02 -0.38
CA PRO A 292 -20.37 -17.22 0.48
C PRO A 292 -21.06 -17.08 1.86
N PHE A 293 -21.32 -18.19 2.58
CA PHE A 293 -22.31 -18.30 3.66
C PHE A 293 -21.90 -17.91 5.10
N ARG A 294 -20.60 -17.83 5.46
CA ARG A 294 -20.21 -17.43 6.85
C ARG A 294 -18.87 -16.73 6.93
N CYS A 295 -18.80 -15.72 7.79
CA CYS A 295 -17.56 -15.05 8.20
C CYS A 295 -16.87 -15.82 9.34
N SER A 296 -15.59 -16.12 9.20
CA SER A 296 -14.76 -16.81 10.21
C SER A 296 -14.46 -15.97 11.47
N LYS A 297 -14.86 -14.70 11.49
CA LYS A 297 -14.60 -13.75 12.59
C LYS A 297 -15.86 -13.30 13.34
N CYS A 298 -17.07 -13.54 12.80
CA CYS A 298 -18.30 -13.14 13.48
C CYS A 298 -19.52 -13.97 13.08
N ASP A 299 -20.41 -14.19 14.05
CA ASP A 299 -21.61 -15.02 13.89
C ASP A 299 -22.83 -14.24 13.39
N HIS A 300 -22.75 -12.90 13.36
CA HIS A 300 -23.83 -12.04 12.89
C HIS A 300 -23.81 -11.82 11.37
N CYS A 301 -22.76 -12.28 10.68
CA CYS A 301 -22.58 -12.05 9.26
C CYS A 301 -23.14 -13.22 8.45
N THR A 302 -24.15 -12.95 7.64
CA THR A 302 -24.87 -13.95 6.85
C THR A 302 -24.17 -14.31 5.53
N GLY A 303 -23.00 -13.72 5.27
CA GLY A 303 -22.21 -13.97 4.08
C GLY A 303 -21.45 -12.75 3.59
N TYR A 304 -20.59 -12.91 2.58
CA TYR A 304 -19.86 -11.76 2.02
C TYR A 304 -20.83 -10.87 1.27
N GLN A 305 -21.07 -9.66 1.81
CA GLN A 305 -21.83 -8.64 1.13
C GLN A 305 -20.86 -7.69 0.43
N LEU A 306 -20.95 -7.57 -0.89
CA LEU A 306 -20.11 -6.68 -1.67
C LEU A 306 -20.28 -5.25 -1.18
N ASN A 307 -19.21 -4.67 -0.63
CA ASN A 307 -19.17 -3.25 -0.34
C ASN A 307 -18.72 -2.50 -1.61
N LEU A 308 -19.63 -1.76 -2.22
CA LEU A 308 -19.38 -1.01 -3.46
C LEU A 308 -18.33 0.10 -3.31
N LEU A 309 -18.10 0.59 -2.09
CA LEU A 309 -17.07 1.57 -1.76
C LEU A 309 -15.72 0.90 -1.43
N ARG A 310 -15.75 -0.34 -0.94
CA ARG A 310 -14.56 -1.12 -0.54
C ARG A 310 -14.70 -2.57 -0.96
N ALA A 311 -14.44 -2.89 -2.22
CA ALA A 311 -14.64 -4.22 -2.83
C ALA A 311 -13.87 -5.40 -2.17
N GLY A 312 -12.97 -5.13 -1.21
CA GLY A 312 -12.33 -6.14 -0.38
C GLY A 312 -13.02 -6.39 0.96
N ILE A 313 -13.96 -5.56 1.37
CA ILE A 313 -14.57 -5.54 2.71
C ILE A 313 -16.04 -5.93 2.62
N CYS A 314 -16.48 -6.78 3.53
CA CYS A 314 -17.87 -7.18 3.64
C CYS A 314 -18.70 -6.01 4.19
N GLN A 315 -19.74 -5.59 3.47
CA GLN A 315 -20.67 -4.55 3.90
C GLN A 315 -21.38 -4.90 5.21
N SER A 316 -21.64 -6.20 5.46
CA SER A 316 -22.36 -6.65 6.65
C SER A 316 -21.52 -6.65 7.93
N CYS A 317 -20.22 -6.94 7.84
CA CYS A 317 -19.39 -7.16 9.04
C CYS A 317 -18.07 -6.40 9.07
N GLY A 318 -17.73 -5.67 8.01
CA GLY A 318 -16.47 -4.93 7.92
C GLY A 318 -15.23 -5.82 7.76
N HIS A 319 -15.38 -7.14 7.63
CA HIS A 319 -14.26 -8.07 7.46
C HIS A 319 -13.92 -8.32 6.00
N HIS A 320 -12.66 -8.65 5.73
CA HIS A 320 -12.18 -8.88 4.37
C HIS A 320 -12.88 -10.07 3.70
N LYS A 321 -13.10 -10.02 2.38
CA LYS A 321 -13.80 -11.04 1.59
C LYS A 321 -13.22 -12.45 1.77
N LEU A 322 -11.92 -12.56 2.05
CA LEU A 322 -11.21 -13.82 2.30
C LEU A 322 -11.59 -14.50 3.62
N LEU A 323 -12.21 -13.77 4.55
CA LEU A 323 -12.68 -14.33 5.82
C LEU A 323 -14.02 -15.06 5.67
N HIS A 324 -14.57 -15.16 4.46
CA HIS A 324 -15.86 -15.78 4.17
C HIS A 324 -15.69 -17.13 3.45
N THR A 325 -16.29 -18.20 3.98
CA THR A 325 -16.15 -19.58 3.45
C THR A 325 -17.23 -19.94 2.42
N LEU A 326 -16.86 -20.66 1.36
CA LEU A 326 -17.74 -21.17 0.30
C LEU A 326 -18.70 -22.30 0.74
N GLU A 327 -18.54 -22.85 1.94
CA GLU A 327 -19.32 -24.02 2.39
C GLU A 327 -20.52 -23.64 3.28
N PRO A 328 -21.73 -24.16 2.99
CA PRO A 328 -22.89 -24.00 3.86
C PRO A 328 -22.75 -24.84 5.15
N PRO A 329 -23.34 -24.41 6.28
CA PRO A 329 -23.26 -25.13 7.55
C PRO A 329 -23.96 -26.50 7.48
N PRO A 330 -23.45 -27.53 8.18
CA PRO A 330 -23.86 -28.92 7.99
C PRO A 330 -25.29 -29.30 8.45
N ASN A 331 -26.19 -28.38 8.82
CA ASN A 331 -27.43 -28.75 9.51
C ASN A 331 -28.70 -27.89 9.24
N ASP A 332 -28.80 -27.16 8.13
CA ASP A 332 -30.07 -26.44 7.80
C ASP A 332 -30.85 -27.15 6.69
N THR A 333 -31.76 -28.05 7.09
CA THR A 333 -32.61 -28.87 6.19
C THR A 333 -33.84 -28.14 5.64
N THR A 334 -33.90 -26.81 5.69
CA THR A 334 -35.03 -26.04 5.17
C THR A 334 -34.69 -25.19 3.96
N GLN A 335 -34.39 -25.86 2.84
CA GLN A 335 -34.82 -25.47 1.48
C GLN A 335 -34.34 -26.50 0.46
N THR A 336 -35.16 -27.53 0.23
CA THR A 336 -34.98 -28.43 -0.91
C THR A 336 -36.05 -28.10 -1.94
N GLN A 337 -35.69 -27.53 -3.09
CA GLN A 337 -36.11 -27.96 -4.44
C GLN A 337 -35.18 -27.31 -5.48
N ILE A 338 -34.66 -27.89 -6.57
CA ILE A 338 -34.52 -29.23 -7.19
C ILE A 338 -33.38 -28.97 -8.23
N VAL A 339 -32.17 -29.57 -8.13
CA VAL A 339 -31.68 -30.79 -8.84
C VAL A 339 -31.59 -30.57 -10.38
N LYS A 340 -30.47 -30.68 -11.13
CA LYS A 340 -29.49 -31.78 -11.43
C LYS A 340 -28.54 -31.22 -12.53
N VAL A 341 -27.25 -31.51 -12.71
CA VAL A 341 -26.46 -32.75 -12.87
C VAL A 341 -24.99 -32.35 -12.58
N ALA A 342 -24.31 -32.79 -11.52
CA ALA A 342 -23.63 -34.08 -11.32
C ALA A 342 -22.57 -34.46 -12.38
N ALA A 343 -21.30 -34.21 -12.01
CA ALA A 343 -20.18 -35.15 -12.03
C ALA A 343 -19.79 -35.87 -13.34
N ASN A 344 -18.54 -35.66 -13.75
CA ASN A 344 -17.47 -36.67 -13.83
C ASN A 344 -16.19 -35.94 -14.26
N ALA A 345 -14.97 -36.36 -13.95
CA ALA A 345 -14.32 -37.24 -12.99
C ALA A 345 -12.81 -37.06 -13.30
N ALA A 346 -11.95 -37.38 -12.33
CA ALA A 346 -10.49 -37.52 -12.41
C ALA A 346 -9.87 -37.75 -13.81
N ILE A 347 -8.69 -37.17 -14.03
CA ILE A 347 -7.40 -37.84 -13.76
C ILE A 347 -6.50 -36.89 -12.99
#